data_AF-A0AA38K9R2-F1
#
_entry.id   AF-A0AA38K9R2-F1
#
_cell.length_a   1.000
_cell.length_b   1.000
_cell.length_c   1.000
_cell.angle_alpha   90.00
_cell.angle_beta   90.00
_cell.angle_gamma   90.00
#
_symmetry.space_group_name_H-M   'P 1'
#
loop_
_entity.id
_entity.type
_entity.pdbx_description
1 polymer ?
#
loop_
_entity_poly.entity_id
_entity_poly.type
_entity_poly.pdbx_seq_one_letter_code
_entity_poly.pdbx_strand_id
1 'polypeptide(L)' 'AAPENDYGAKAHADLIVTRGAGFRKEKNKKKRGSYKGGNITMESHSYKFPDTDD' A
#
# COMPACT_ATOMS: atom_id res chain seq x y z
N ALA A 1 1.52 13.34 -12.94
CA ALA A 1 2.68 12.66 -12.33
C ALA A 1 2.26 12.23 -10.92
N ALA A 2 2.44 10.96 -10.55
CA ALA A 2 2.14 10.51 -9.20
C ALA A 2 3.04 11.27 -8.20
N PRO A 3 2.54 11.64 -7.00
CA PRO A 3 3.31 12.47 -6.08
C PRO A 3 4.60 11.72 -5.65
N GLU A 4 5.75 12.41 -5.71
CA GLU A 4 7.10 11.87 -5.44
C GLU A 4 7.27 11.21 -4.05
N ASN A 5 6.30 11.38 -3.14
CA ASN A 5 6.31 10.84 -1.78
C ASN A 5 5.10 9.96 -1.48
N ASP A 6 4.54 9.27 -2.48
CA ASP A 6 3.44 8.36 -2.22
C ASP A 6 3.88 7.13 -1.42
N TYR A 7 3.49 7.10 -0.15
CA TYR A 7 3.64 5.92 0.72
C TYR A 7 2.92 4.71 0.12
N GLY A 8 1.86 4.91 -0.66
CA GLY A 8 1.13 3.85 -1.37
C GLY A 8 2.02 3.10 -2.36
N ALA A 9 2.66 3.82 -3.28
CA ALA A 9 3.58 3.23 -4.26
C ALA A 9 4.77 2.51 -3.61
N LYS A 10 5.38 3.10 -2.59
CA LYS A 10 6.48 2.46 -1.83
C LYS A 10 6.02 1.19 -1.14
N ALA A 11 4.88 1.22 -0.44
CA ALA A 11 4.32 0.06 0.23
C ALA A 11 3.96 -1.06 -0.76
N HIS A 12 3.46 -0.72 -1.96
CA HIS A 12 3.16 -1.68 -3.00
C HIS A 12 4.41 -2.40 -3.50
N ALA A 13 5.46 -1.67 -3.88
CA ALA A 13 6.74 -2.25 -4.31
C ALA A 13 7.36 -3.16 -3.24
N ASP A 14 7.14 -2.81 -1.98
CA ASP A 14 7.64 -3.54 -0.82
C ASP A 14 6.89 -4.83 -0.49
N LEU A 15 5.60 -4.90 -0.80
CA LEU A 15 4.73 -5.99 -0.39
C LEU A 15 4.35 -6.94 -1.53
N ILE A 16 4.51 -6.51 -2.79
CA ILE A 16 4.18 -7.31 -3.98
C ILE A 16 4.99 -8.61 -4.08
N VAL A 17 6.22 -8.61 -3.57
CA VAL A 17 7.13 -9.77 -3.59
C VAL A 17 6.73 -10.86 -2.58
N THR A 18 5.93 -10.51 -1.57
CA THR A 18 5.48 -11.46 -0.55
C THR A 18 4.06 -11.93 -0.80
N ARG A 19 3.82 -13.24 -0.67
CA ARG A 19 2.49 -13.85 -0.84
C ARG A 19 2.16 -14.80 0.32
N GLY A 20 0.88 -15.14 0.48
CA GLY A 20 0.42 -16.13 1.45
C GLY A 20 0.65 -15.75 2.93
N ALA A 21 0.96 -16.73 3.78
CA ALA A 21 1.13 -16.51 5.24
C ALA A 21 2.29 -15.55 5.59
N GLY A 22 3.32 -15.47 4.73
CA GLY A 22 4.44 -14.55 4.88
C GLY A 22 4.04 -13.08 4.74
N PHE A 23 3.05 -12.78 3.90
CA PHE A 23 2.57 -11.41 3.64
C PHE A 23 2.09 -10.71 4.93
N ARG A 24 1.35 -11.42 5.79
CA ARG A 24 0.84 -10.84 7.05
C ARG A 24 1.98 -10.45 7.99
N LYS A 25 3.03 -11.27 8.07
CA LYS A 25 4.22 -11.00 8.91
C LYS A 25 5.03 -9.84 8.34
N GLU A 26 5.31 -9.85 7.03
CA GLU A 26 6.07 -8.80 6.35
C GLU A 26 5.36 -7.43 6.45
N LYS A 27 4.04 -7.42 6.22
CA LYS A 27 3.20 -6.23 6.38
C LYS A 27 3.28 -5.66 7.78
N ASN A 28 3.12 -6.49 8.81
CA ASN A 28 3.15 -6.03 10.20
C ASN A 28 4.55 -5.53 10.61
N LYS A 29 5.63 -6.15 10.11
CA LYS A 29 7.01 -5.69 10.34
C LYS A 29 7.27 -4.31 9.71
N LYS A 30 6.89 -4.12 8.44
CA LYS A 30 7.02 -2.82 7.76
C LYS A 30 6.12 -1.74 8.40
N LYS A 31 4.93 -2.09 8.88
CA LYS A 31 4.02 -1.13 9.55
C LYS A 31 4.56 -0.58 10.87
N ARG A 32 5.27 -1.40 11.67
CA ARG A 32 5.62 -1.09 13.07
C ARG A 32 6.74 -0.05 13.24
N GLY A 33 7.38 0.40 12.15
CA GLY A 33 8.45 1.40 12.23
C GLY A 33 8.73 2.21 10.95
N SER A 34 7.92 2.05 9.89
CA SER A 34 8.17 2.77 8.63
C SER A 34 7.50 4.15 8.56
N TYR A 35 6.57 4.46 9.46
CA TYR A 35 6.00 5.81 9.49
C TYR A 35 6.98 6.77 10.16
N LYS A 36 7.58 7.67 9.37
CA LYS A 36 8.61 8.62 9.82
C LYS A 36 8.15 10.09 9.80
N GLY A 37 6.85 10.32 9.62
CA GLY A 37 6.29 11.65 9.40
C GLY A 37 6.42 12.09 7.93
N GLY A 38 5.36 12.67 7.40
CA GLY A 38 5.27 13.16 6.01
C GLY A 38 3.91 13.80 5.77
N ASN A 39 3.78 14.54 4.67
CA ASN A 39 2.51 15.14 4.28
C ASN A 39 1.52 14.02 3.91
N ILE A 40 0.42 13.93 4.66
CA ILE A 40 -0.69 13.03 4.35
C ILE A 40 -1.49 13.68 3.22
N THR A 41 -1.54 13.04 2.06
CA THR A 41 -2.43 13.46 0.99
C THR A 41 -3.87 13.08 1.37
N MET A 42 -4.82 13.95 1.09
CA MET A 42 -6.26 13.69 1.29
C MET A 42 -6.92 13.12 0.03
N GLU A 43 -6.13 12.74 -0.98
CA GLU A 43 -6.63 12.20 -2.23
C GLU A 43 -7.01 10.72 -2.09
N SER A 44 -8.08 10.31 -2.77
CA SER A 44 -8.53 8.92 -2.81
C SER A 44 -7.96 8.20 -4.04
N HIS A 45 -7.31 7.05 -3.82
CA HIS A 45 -6.75 6.19 -4.88
C HIS A 45 -7.45 4.82 -4.95
N SER A 46 -8.75 4.75 -4.66
CA SER A 46 -9.52 3.50 -4.70
C SER A 46 -9.84 3.05 -6.13
N TYR A 47 -9.70 1.75 -6.40
CA TYR A 47 -10.18 1.11 -7.63
C TYR A 47 -11.53 0.43 -7.34
N LYS A 48 -12.57 0.77 -8.11
CA LYS A 48 -13.86 0.09 -8.05
C LYS A 48 -13.81 -1.13 -8.94
N PHE A 49 -13.92 -2.32 -8.34
CA PHE A 49 -14.03 -3.55 -9.14
C PHE A 49 -15.38 -3.58 -9.85
N PRO A 50 -15.43 -4.00 -11.12
CA PRO A 50 -16.69 -4.32 -11.77
C PRO A 50 -17.34 -5.49 -11.01
N ASP A 51 -18.60 -5.35 -10.63
CA ASP A 51 -19.39 -6.46 -10.10
C ASP A 51 -19.60 -7.46 -11.25
N THR A 52 -18.98 -8.64 -11.17
CA THR A 52 -19.07 -9.70 -12.18
C THR A 52 -20.36 -10.53 -12.06
N ASP A 53 -21.47 -9.90 -11.66
CA ASP A 53 -22.80 -10.51 -11.53
C ASP A 53 -23.71 -10.19 -12.75
N ASP A 54 -23.15 -10.28 -13.96
CA ASP A 54 -23.86 -10.36 -15.25
C ASP A 54 -23.35 -11.59 -16.02
#